data_AF-A0A961X772-F1
#
_entry.id   AF-A0A961X772-F1
#
_cell.length_a   1.000
_cell.length_b   1.000
_cell.length_c   1.000
_cell.angle_alpha   90.00
_cell.angle_beta   90.00
_cell.angle_gamma   90.00
#
_symmetry.space_group_name_H-M   'P 1'
#
loop_
_entity.id
_entity.type
_entity.pdbx_description
1 polymer ?
#
loop_
_entity_poly.entity_id
_entity_poly.type
_entity_poly.pdbx_seq_one_letter_code
_entity_poly.pdbx_strand_id
1 'polypeptide(L)' 'MNFSLGSVWEKYIQDQVRKGYYNNASEVVRDALRLHEEHAIELERWRRELKEDIPKQQSASTSDQQSSTDKKEAS' A
#
# COMPACT_ATOMS: atom_id res chain seq x y z
N MET A 1 23.29 -14.47 -2.83
CA MET A 1 21.93 -14.55 -3.41
C MET A 1 22.05 -14.19 -4.88
N ASN A 2 21.47 -14.96 -5.80
CA ASN A 2 21.59 -14.74 -7.25
C ASN A 2 20.19 -14.47 -7.83
N PHE A 3 20.05 -13.38 -8.58
CA PHE A 3 18.81 -13.00 -9.26
C PHE A 3 19.18 -12.48 -10.65
N SER A 4 18.38 -12.82 -11.66
CA SER A 4 18.53 -12.31 -13.01
C SER A 4 17.65 -11.07 -13.17
N LEU A 5 18.23 -10.01 -13.74
CA LEU A 5 17.51 -8.78 -14.04
C LEU A 5 17.41 -8.60 -15.55
N GLY A 6 16.51 -7.72 -16.00
CA GLY A 6 16.49 -7.28 -17.38
C GLY A 6 17.77 -6.50 -17.74
N SER A 7 18.16 -6.55 -19.01
CA SER A 7 19.39 -5.93 -19.53
C SER A 7 19.55 -4.44 -19.20
N VAL A 8 18.43 -3.70 -19.15
CA VAL A 8 18.41 -2.27 -18.76
C VAL A 8 18.95 -2.08 -17.34
N TRP A 9 18.52 -2.92 -16.40
CA TRP A 9 18.90 -2.82 -14.99
C TRP A 9 20.31 -3.33 -14.74
N GLU A 10 20.71 -4.41 -15.43
CA GLU A 10 22.09 -4.89 -15.39
C GLU A 10 23.07 -3.81 -15.86
N LYS A 11 22.76 -3.15 -16.97
CA LYS A 11 23.56 -2.02 -17.47
C LYS A 11 23.60 -0.87 -16.46
N TYR A 12 22.46 -0.51 -15.89
CA TYR A 12 22.40 0.53 -14.86
C TYR A 12 23.32 0.21 -13.68
N ILE A 13 23.21 -1.00 -13.12
CA ILE A 13 24.03 -1.44 -11.97
C ILE A 13 25.52 -1.40 -12.32
N GLN A 14 25.90 -1.91 -13.49
CA GLN A 14 27.28 -1.85 -13.96
C GLN A 14 27.79 -0.42 -14.10
N ASP A 15 26.96 0.49 -14.61
CA ASP A 15 27.33 1.91 -14.75
C ASP A 15 27.51 2.60 -13.39
N GLN A 16 26.72 2.25 -12.37
CA GLN A 16 26.88 2.78 -11.01
C GLN A 16 28.21 2.34 -10.36
N VAL A 17 28.56 1.06 -10.49
CA VAL A 17 29.83 0.54 -9.97
C VAL A 17 31.02 1.13 -10.74
N ARG A 18 30.93 1.22 -12.07
CA ARG A 18 32.00 1.78 -12.92
C ARG A 18 32.32 3.24 -12.61
N LYS A 19 31.30 4.02 -12.21
CA LYS A 19 31.47 5.42 -11.78
C LYS A 19 32.09 5.54 -10.39
N GLY A 20 32.23 4.45 -9.65
CA GLY A 20 32.79 4.42 -8.30
C GLY A 20 31.80 4.86 -7.21
N TYR A 21 30.51 4.97 -7.51
CA TYR A 21 29.51 5.29 -6.49
C TYR A 21 29.26 4.14 -5.51
N TYR A 22 29.48 2.90 -5.96
CA TYR A 22 29.32 1.69 -5.16
C TYR A 22 30.46 0.71 -5.47
N ASN A 23 30.84 -0.10 -4.49
CA ASN A 23 31.95 -1.04 -4.64
C ASN A 23 31.53 -2.31 -5.39
N ASN A 24 30.24 -2.65 -5.36
CA ASN A 24 29.72 -3.86 -5.99
C ASN A 24 28.23 -3.75 -6.31
N ALA A 25 27.74 -4.65 -7.16
CA ALA A 25 26.34 -4.72 -7.56
C ALA A 25 25.37 -4.94 -6.37
N SER A 26 25.79 -5.68 -5.35
CA SER A 26 24.92 -5.95 -4.19
C SER A 26 24.64 -4.70 -3.37
N GLU A 27 25.57 -3.76 -3.30
CA GLU A 27 25.36 -2.46 -2.66
C GLU A 27 24.35 -1.62 -3.43
N VAL A 28 24.47 -1.54 -4.76
CA VAL A 28 23.49 -0.82 -5.61
C VAL A 28 22.08 -1.36 -5.39
N VAL A 29 21.94 -2.69 -5.36
CA VAL A 29 20.62 -3.33 -5.18
C VAL A 29 20.08 -3.13 -3.77
N ARG A 30 20.91 -3.23 -2.73
CA ARG A 30 20.46 -2.95 -1.36
C ARG A 30 20.00 -1.51 -1.20
N ASP A 31 20.72 -0.55 -1.79
CA ASP A 31 20.36 0.85 -1.69
C ASP A 31 19.07 1.17 -2.45
N ALA A 32 18.89 0.58 -3.64
CA ALA A 32 17.65 0.69 -4.40
C ALA A 32 16.44 0.09 -3.66
N LEU A 33 16.62 -1.08 -3.02
CA LEU A 33 15.57 -1.71 -2.22
C LEU A 33 15.25 -0.91 -0.95
N ARG A 34 16.25 -0.32 -0.30
CA ARG A 34 16.05 0.57 0.85
C ARG A 34 15.21 1.79 0.46
N LEU A 35 15.53 2.45 -0.64
CA LEU A 35 14.73 3.56 -1.15
C LEU A 35 13.30 3.11 -1.48
N HIS A 36 13.14 1.93 -2.08
CA HIS A 36 11.82 1.38 -2.39
C HIS A 36 10.98 1.12 -1.12
N GLU A 37 11.60 0.55 -0.07
CA GLU A 37 10.96 0.32 1.22
C GLU A 37 10.56 1.64 1.90
N GLU A 38 11.45 2.63 1.93
CA GLU A 38 11.17 3.96 2.48
C GLU A 38 9.96 4.62 1.78
N HIS A 39 9.92 4.56 0.45
CA HIS A 39 8.79 5.07 -0.34
C HIS A 39 7.49 4.31 -0.06
N ALA A 40 7.55 2.99 0.12
CA ALA A 40 6.38 2.18 0.44
C ALA A 40 5.80 2.52 1.82
N ILE A 41 6.68 2.73 2.81
CA ILE A 41 6.30 3.15 4.16
C ILE A 41 5.62 4.52 4.13
N GLU A 42 6.21 5.50 3.45
CA GLU A 42 5.65 6.85 3.33
C GLU A 42 4.28 6.82 2.63
N LEU A 43 4.15 6.03 1.57
CA LEU A 43 2.89 5.88 0.85
C LEU A 43 1.79 5.26 1.71
N GLU A 44 2.12 4.25 2.51
CA GLU A 44 1.18 3.65 3.47
C GLU A 44 0.78 4.64 4.58
N ARG A 45 1.72 5.47 5.05
CA ARG A 45 1.42 6.56 5.98
C ARG A 45 0.39 7.51 5.38
N TRP A 46 0.63 8.03 4.18
CA TRP A 46 -0.30 8.97 3.53
C TRP A 46 -1.66 8.35 3.24
N ARG A 47 -1.70 7.07 2.85
CA ARG A 47 -2.97 6.34 2.67
C ARG A 47 -3.77 6.24 3.96
N ARG A 48 -3.10 6.13 5.11
CA ARG A 48 -3.77 6.08 6.42
C ARG A 48 -4.33 7.44 6.79
N GLU A 49 -3.54 8.50 6.65
CA GLU A 49 -3.96 9.88 6.91
C GLU A 49 -5.18 10.25 6.06
N LEU A 50 -5.14 9.96 4.75
CA LEU A 50 -6.29 10.19 3.86
C LEU A 50 -7.53 9.38 4.24
N LYS A 51 -7.39 8.17 4.79
CA LYS A 51 -8.53 7.36 5.24
C LYS A 51 -9.14 7.88 6.54
N GLU A 52 -8.33 8.44 7.43
CA GLU A 52 -8.79 9.05 8.69
C GLU A 52 -9.51 10.38 8.42
N ASP A 53 -9.05 11.14 7.42
CA ASP A 53 -9.62 12.43 7.01
C ASP A 53 -10.89 12.33 6.15
N ILE A 54 -11.25 11.14 5.65
CA ILE A 54 -12.53 10.94 4.98
C ILE A 54 -13.60 10.72 6.06
N PRO A 55 -14.48 11.70 6.36
CA PRO A 55 -15.60 11.46 7.25
C PRO A 55 -16.42 10.32 6.67
N LYS A 56 -16.59 9.24 7.46
CA LYS A 56 -17.51 8.17 7.13
C LYS A 56 -18.87 8.82 6.89
N GLN A 57 -19.27 8.96 5.62
CA GLN A 57 -20.65 9.32 5.28
C GLN A 57 -21.51 8.21 5.87
N GLN A 58 -22.08 8.48 7.04
CA GLN A 58 -23.05 7.62 7.66
C GLN A 58 -24.23 7.58 6.69
N SER A 59 -24.38 6.47 5.97
CA SER A 59 -25.61 6.17 5.26
C SER A 59 -26.68 5.93 6.31
N ALA A 60 -27.29 7.03 6.76
CA ALA A 60 -28.64 7.04 7.26
C ALA A 60 -29.54 6.54 6.11
N SER A 61 -29.87 5.26 6.14
CA SER A 61 -30.98 4.71 5.37
C SER A 61 -31.72 3.77 6.29
N THR A 62 -32.51 4.41 7.16
CA THR A 62 -33.93 4.11 7.39
C THR A 62 -34.37 2.72 6.94
N SER A 63 -34.55 1.83 7.91
CA SER A 63 -35.52 0.75 7.81
C SER A 63 -36.14 0.55 9.19
N ASP A 64 -36.83 1.58 9.67
CA ASP A 64 -38.03 1.39 10.46
C ASP A 64 -39.19 1.08 9.50
N GLN A 65 -40.11 0.23 9.97
CA GLN A 65 -41.39 -0.20 9.38
C GLN A 65 -41.40 -1.48 8.52
N GLN A 66 -41.62 -2.61 9.21
CA GLN A 66 -42.73 -3.54 8.95
C GLN A 66 -42.79 -4.52 10.15
N SER A 67 -43.57 -4.20 11.19
CA SER A 67 -44.94 -4.68 11.39
C SER A 67 -45.05 -6.18 11.71
N SER A 68 -45.10 -6.51 12.99
CA SER A 68 -45.95 -7.59 13.52
C SER A 68 -46.17 -7.41 15.02
N THR A 69 -47.03 -6.44 15.35
CA THR A 69 -47.84 -6.53 16.56
C THR A 69 -48.90 -7.62 16.33
N ASP A 70 -48.59 -8.89 16.55
CA ASP A 70 -49.63 -9.88 16.81
C ASP A 70 -50.03 -9.77 18.29
N LYS A 71 -50.85 -8.75 18.53
CA LYS A 71 -51.58 -8.59 19.76
C LYS A 71 -52.69 -9.63 19.74
N LYS A 72 -52.65 -10.52 20.74
CA LYS A 72 -53.82 -11.17 21.35
C LYS A 72 -55.09 -10.35 21.09
N GLU A 73 -56.09 -10.95 20.46
CA GLU A 73 -57.51 -10.98 20.89
C GLU A 73 -58.40 -11.62 19.81
N ALA A 74 -59.39 -12.39 20.27
CA ALA A 74 -60.51 -13.01 19.57
C ALA A 74 -60.27 -14.37 18.87
N SER A 75 -60.36 -15.48 19.63
CA SER A 75 -61.66 -16.14 19.89
C SER A 75 -61.54 -17.24 20.94
#